data_AF-A0A4R8DLQ9-F1
#
_entry.id   AF-A0A4R8DLQ9-F1
#
_cell.length_a   1.000
_cell.length_b   1.000
_cell.length_c   1.000
_cell.angle_alpha   90.00
_cell.angle_beta   90.00
_cell.angle_gamma   90.00
#
_symmetry.space_group_name_H-M   'P 1'
#
loop_
_entity.id
_entity.type
_entity.pdbx_description
1 polymer ?
#
loop_
_entity_poly.entity_id
_entity_poly.type
_entity_poly.pdbx_seq_one_letter_code
_entity_poly.pdbx_strand_id
1 'polypeptide(L)'
;MSLKRASAVAASAVLLGSLATLPATTASASASAACTMTVGSITGGGDIANTDVTATAPITAKRTVGVHVFTPGVAKFSATWTTRVTPPSGKSTSGELVLNSALYSAWYGTKSDGTPQNGISNGSKGWQGYHVVQTSVYSVPGAPYWRATYGLRNDGVMYRWSGEYGDLARYTGFASVKTMTLISQTRTYDTFLANARGGALYTIRIARDPKVLPVVKKLRTSTWQTFENLVAQRCGVQSTLLTAIDKETGSAYLYAVGHAGGASTVIKGLGRVPGTFTDPVDYLRTDEAIPPLFGE
;
A
#
# COMPACT_ATOMS: atom_id res chain seq x y z
N MET A 1 64.65 -62.16 -16.72
CA MET A 1 64.65 -61.79 -18.15
C MET A 1 65.00 -60.30 -18.26
N SER A 2 65.73 -59.95 -19.31
CA SER A 2 66.82 -58.96 -19.32
C SER A 2 66.45 -57.45 -19.32
N LEU A 3 67.43 -56.68 -18.85
CA LEU A 3 67.73 -55.24 -18.89
C LEU A 3 66.98 -54.31 -19.88
N LYS A 4 66.76 -53.04 -19.47
CA LYS A 4 67.65 -51.90 -19.80
C LYS A 4 67.34 -50.61 -19.00
N ARG A 5 68.42 -49.97 -18.53
CA ARG A 5 68.49 -48.61 -17.98
C ARG A 5 68.43 -47.56 -19.10
N ALA A 6 67.93 -46.37 -18.82
CA ALA A 6 68.56 -45.09 -19.18
C ALA A 6 67.89 -43.92 -18.47
N SER A 7 68.69 -43.15 -17.75
CA SER A 7 68.35 -41.86 -17.12
C SER A 7 68.46 -40.72 -18.15
N ALA A 8 67.64 -39.67 -18.03
CA ALA A 8 68.02 -38.33 -18.46
C ALA A 8 67.15 -37.26 -17.78
N VAL A 9 67.83 -36.34 -17.11
CA VAL A 9 67.34 -35.08 -16.53
C VAL A 9 67.15 -34.07 -17.65
N ALA A 10 66.07 -33.29 -17.64
CA ALA A 10 65.99 -32.04 -18.41
C ALA A 10 65.10 -31.00 -17.71
N ALA A 11 65.62 -29.77 -17.72
CA ALA A 11 65.24 -28.59 -16.97
C ALA A 11 63.81 -28.07 -17.24
N SER A 12 63.13 -27.61 -16.19
CA SER A 12 61.92 -26.79 -16.32
C SER A 12 62.30 -25.32 -16.44
N ALA A 13 61.99 -24.73 -17.59
CA ALA A 13 62.10 -23.31 -17.86
C ALA A 13 61.01 -22.53 -17.10
N VAL A 14 61.41 -21.46 -16.43
CA VAL A 14 60.52 -20.48 -15.81
C VAL A 14 59.92 -19.60 -16.93
N LEU A 15 58.62 -19.74 -17.17
CA LEU A 15 57.85 -18.85 -18.02
C LEU A 15 57.36 -17.66 -17.19
N LEU A 16 57.88 -16.46 -17.49
CA LEU A 16 57.37 -15.17 -17.02
C LEU A 16 56.00 -14.91 -17.65
N GLY A 17 54.95 -14.96 -16.84
CA GLY A 17 53.58 -14.64 -17.24
C GLY A 17 53.37 -13.13 -17.35
N SER A 18 53.03 -12.66 -18.55
CA SER A 18 52.53 -11.31 -18.81
C SER A 18 51.06 -11.22 -18.39
N LEU A 19 50.78 -10.42 -17.35
CA LEU A 19 49.43 -10.05 -16.92
C LEU A 19 48.80 -9.10 -17.96
N ALA A 20 47.94 -9.64 -18.83
CA ALA A 20 47.07 -8.84 -19.67
C ALA A 20 45.94 -8.24 -18.81
N THR A 21 45.93 -6.91 -18.66
CA THR A 21 44.82 -6.17 -18.05
C THR A 21 43.61 -6.18 -18.99
N LEU A 22 42.66 -7.08 -18.72
CA LEU A 22 41.37 -7.07 -19.38
C LEU A 22 40.59 -5.81 -18.94
N PRO A 23 39.91 -5.10 -19.86
CA PRO A 23 39.07 -3.97 -19.51
C PRO A 23 37.90 -4.44 -18.64
N ALA A 24 37.76 -3.83 -17.46
CA ALA A 24 36.62 -4.04 -16.58
C ALA A 24 35.35 -3.57 -17.29
N THR A 25 34.50 -4.50 -17.70
CA THR A 25 33.12 -4.21 -18.08
C THR A 25 32.37 -3.80 -16.82
N THR A 26 32.16 -2.49 -16.65
CA THR A 26 31.17 -1.99 -15.71
C THR A 26 29.80 -2.51 -16.17
N ALA A 27 29.30 -3.54 -15.48
CA ALA A 27 27.91 -3.95 -15.63
C ALA A 27 27.05 -2.73 -15.29
N SER A 28 26.42 -2.14 -16.32
CA SER A 28 25.36 -1.16 -16.12
C SER A 28 24.30 -1.82 -15.26
N ALA A 29 24.21 -1.42 -13.99
CA ALA A 29 23.12 -1.82 -13.14
C ALA A 29 21.82 -1.41 -13.85
N SER A 30 20.99 -2.38 -14.24
CA SER A 30 19.66 -2.11 -14.77
C SER A 30 18.96 -1.18 -13.79
N ALA A 31 18.57 0.01 -14.25
CA ALA A 31 17.83 0.94 -13.42
C ALA A 31 16.58 0.23 -12.90
N SER A 32 16.43 0.12 -11.58
CA SER A 32 15.22 -0.42 -10.98
C SER A 32 14.03 0.40 -11.48
N ALA A 33 12.98 -0.26 -11.99
CA ALA A 33 11.77 0.41 -12.43
C ALA A 33 11.24 1.33 -11.31
N ALA A 34 10.85 2.56 -11.67
CA ALA A 34 10.31 3.51 -10.71
C ALA A 34 9.03 2.94 -10.09
N CYS A 35 8.87 3.11 -8.78
CA CYS A 35 7.65 2.68 -8.11
C CYS A 35 6.46 3.52 -8.53
N THR A 36 5.32 2.85 -8.69
CA THR A 36 4.04 3.45 -9.05
C THR A 36 3.00 3.15 -7.98
N MET A 37 1.99 4.01 -7.90
CA MET A 37 0.72 3.71 -7.23
C MET A 37 -0.43 4.39 -7.96
N THR A 38 -1.64 3.88 -7.76
CA THR A 38 -2.86 4.58 -8.18
C THR A 38 -3.58 5.10 -6.94
N VAL A 39 -3.61 6.43 -6.79
CA VAL A 39 -4.44 7.11 -5.80
C VAL A 39 -5.86 7.18 -6.39
N GLY A 40 -6.73 6.29 -5.93
CA GLY A 40 -8.15 6.33 -6.26
C GLY A 40 -8.86 7.41 -5.48
N SER A 41 -9.93 7.95 -6.03
CA SER A 41 -10.73 9.00 -5.41
C SER A 41 -12.19 8.91 -5.84
N ILE A 42 -13.10 9.39 -4.97
CA ILE A 42 -14.51 9.61 -5.31
C ILE A 42 -14.71 11.12 -5.38
N THR A 43 -15.08 11.64 -6.54
CA THR A 43 -15.29 13.08 -6.74
C THR A 43 -16.49 13.58 -5.93
N GLY A 44 -16.59 14.90 -5.74
CA GLY A 44 -17.80 15.50 -5.15
C GLY A 44 -19.08 15.18 -5.94
N GLY A 45 -18.94 14.95 -7.25
CA GLY A 45 -20.00 14.51 -8.16
C GLY A 45 -20.32 13.02 -8.09
N GLY A 46 -19.56 12.22 -7.33
CA GLY A 46 -19.79 10.78 -7.19
C GLY A 46 -19.17 9.90 -8.29
N ASP A 47 -18.23 10.46 -9.06
CA ASP A 47 -17.45 9.74 -10.05
C ASP A 47 -16.25 9.06 -9.40
N ILE A 48 -15.86 7.91 -9.94
CA ILE A 48 -14.57 7.30 -9.62
C ILE A 48 -13.49 8.02 -10.43
N ALA A 49 -12.48 8.56 -9.76
CA ALA A 49 -11.29 9.10 -10.42
C ALA A 49 -10.03 8.41 -9.92
N ASN A 50 -8.99 8.38 -10.76
CA ASN A 50 -7.72 7.73 -10.46
C ASN A 50 -6.59 8.69 -10.82
N THR A 51 -5.62 8.82 -9.93
CA THR A 51 -4.36 9.52 -10.21
C THR A 51 -3.22 8.51 -10.14
N ASP A 52 -2.68 8.14 -11.29
CA ASP A 52 -1.51 7.27 -11.38
C ASP A 52 -0.26 8.10 -11.10
N VAL A 53 0.44 7.78 -10.01
CA VAL A 53 1.62 8.50 -9.53
C VAL A 53 2.84 7.61 -9.71
N THR A 54 3.88 8.14 -10.37
CA THR A 54 5.17 7.45 -10.56
C THR A 54 6.30 8.24 -9.91
N ALA A 55 7.11 7.55 -9.10
CA ALA A 55 8.23 8.11 -8.36
C ALA A 55 9.48 8.38 -9.25
N THR A 56 9.30 9.15 -10.32
CA THR A 56 10.38 9.67 -11.17
C THR A 56 10.96 10.98 -10.61
N ALA A 57 12.03 11.48 -11.23
CA ALA A 57 12.58 12.81 -10.98
C ALA A 57 12.54 13.62 -12.29
N PRO A 58 11.57 14.55 -12.48
CA PRO A 58 10.49 14.91 -11.55
C PRO A 58 9.39 13.84 -11.43
N ILE A 59 8.61 13.90 -10.35
CA ILE A 59 7.44 13.01 -10.15
C ILE A 59 6.45 13.23 -11.30
N THR A 60 5.91 12.15 -11.83
CA THR A 60 4.84 12.21 -12.85
C THR A 60 3.52 11.74 -12.24
N ALA A 61 2.43 12.40 -12.64
CA ALA A 61 1.08 12.06 -12.22
C ALA A 61 0.12 12.20 -13.40
N LYS A 62 -0.77 11.23 -13.57
CA LYS A 62 -1.82 11.27 -14.59
C LYS A 62 -3.17 11.00 -13.96
N ARG A 63 -4.06 11.98 -14.02
CA ARG A 63 -5.43 11.85 -13.53
C ARG A 63 -6.36 11.38 -14.66
N THR A 64 -7.25 10.45 -14.34
CA THR A 64 -8.31 9.96 -15.21
C THR A 64 -9.62 9.92 -14.43
N VAL A 65 -10.69 10.50 -14.97
CA VAL A 65 -12.04 10.37 -14.42
C VAL A 65 -12.73 9.21 -15.13
N GLY A 66 -13.29 8.29 -14.34
CA GLY A 66 -13.94 7.09 -14.78
C GLY A 66 -15.46 7.20 -14.67
N VAL A 67 -16.07 6.07 -14.29
CA VAL A 67 -17.53 5.91 -14.25
C VAL A 67 -18.15 6.63 -13.06
N HIS A 68 -19.36 7.17 -13.27
CA HIS A 68 -20.24 7.65 -12.21
C HIS A 68 -20.86 6.46 -11.46
N VAL A 69 -20.66 6.37 -10.14
CA VAL A 69 -21.14 5.23 -9.33
C VAL A 69 -22.03 5.69 -8.17
N PHE A 70 -21.79 6.87 -7.63
CA PHE A 70 -22.41 7.31 -6.38
C PHE A 70 -23.25 8.56 -6.56
N THR A 71 -24.32 8.67 -5.79
CA THR A 71 -25.00 9.96 -5.62
C THR A 71 -24.00 11.02 -5.13
N PRO A 72 -24.00 12.24 -5.70
CA PRO A 72 -23.12 13.31 -5.27
C PRO A 72 -23.15 13.55 -3.74
N GLY A 73 -21.99 13.76 -3.13
CA GLY A 73 -21.85 14.16 -1.71
C GLY A 73 -22.10 13.10 -0.64
N VAL A 74 -22.51 11.87 -1.01
CA VAL A 74 -22.83 10.83 -0.02
C VAL A 74 -21.61 10.03 0.47
N ALA A 75 -20.56 9.93 -0.34
CA ALA A 75 -19.33 9.24 0.03
C ALA A 75 -18.57 10.00 1.13
N LYS A 76 -18.14 9.29 2.19
CA LYS A 76 -17.45 9.89 3.35
C LYS A 76 -16.01 9.46 3.49
N PHE A 77 -15.73 8.16 3.36
CA PHE A 77 -14.38 7.59 3.38
C PHE A 77 -14.42 6.17 2.82
N SER A 78 -13.26 5.67 2.37
CA SER A 78 -13.15 4.38 1.68
C SER A 78 -11.89 3.65 2.12
N ALA A 79 -11.97 2.32 2.12
CA ALA A 79 -10.82 1.43 2.19
C ALA A 79 -10.16 1.31 0.80
N THR A 80 -9.08 0.53 0.73
CA THR A 80 -8.44 0.10 -0.52
C THR A 80 -9.43 -0.58 -1.47
N TRP A 81 -9.31 -0.28 -2.76
CA TRP A 81 -10.01 -0.96 -3.84
C TRP A 81 -9.06 -1.86 -4.61
N THR A 82 -9.46 -3.10 -4.85
CA THR A 82 -8.66 -4.11 -5.55
C THR A 82 -9.31 -4.46 -6.88
N THR A 83 -8.52 -4.39 -7.95
CA THR A 83 -8.88 -4.90 -9.27
C THR A 83 -8.60 -6.39 -9.33
N ARG A 84 -9.59 -7.15 -9.76
CA ARG A 84 -9.50 -8.58 -10.04
C ARG A 84 -9.81 -8.85 -11.49
N VAL A 85 -9.11 -9.80 -12.08
CA VAL A 85 -9.39 -10.24 -13.46
C VAL A 85 -10.38 -11.38 -13.40
N THR A 86 -11.44 -11.30 -14.21
CA THR A 86 -12.43 -12.35 -14.39
C THR A 86 -12.22 -12.96 -15.78
N PRO A 87 -11.63 -14.16 -15.90
CA PRO A 87 -11.43 -14.81 -17.19
C PRO A 87 -12.74 -14.93 -18.00
N PRO A 88 -12.71 -14.86 -19.34
CA PRO A 88 -11.52 -14.72 -20.20
C PRO A 88 -10.96 -13.28 -20.32
N SER A 89 -11.74 -12.23 -20.08
CA SER A 89 -11.29 -10.83 -20.32
C SER A 89 -11.93 -9.77 -19.41
N GLY A 90 -12.84 -10.16 -18.52
CA GLY A 90 -13.52 -9.25 -17.59
C GLY A 90 -12.58 -8.74 -16.50
N LYS A 91 -12.92 -7.61 -15.90
CA LYS A 91 -12.20 -7.02 -14.76
C LYS A 91 -13.21 -6.38 -13.82
N SER A 92 -13.01 -6.54 -12.51
CA SER A 92 -13.83 -5.88 -11.49
C SER A 92 -12.92 -5.24 -10.45
N THR A 93 -13.05 -3.94 -10.27
CA THR A 93 -12.43 -3.20 -9.18
C THR A 93 -13.47 -3.01 -8.09
N SER A 94 -13.16 -3.46 -6.87
CA SER A 94 -14.12 -3.42 -5.75
C SER A 94 -13.44 -3.00 -4.44
N GLY A 95 -14.22 -2.40 -3.55
CA GLY A 95 -13.76 -1.95 -2.25
C GLY A 95 -14.91 -1.69 -1.28
N GLU A 96 -14.57 -1.49 -0.01
CA GLU A 96 -15.51 -1.10 1.04
C GLU A 96 -15.45 0.40 1.27
N LEU A 97 -16.61 1.03 1.46
CA LEU A 97 -16.71 2.47 1.71
C LEU A 97 -17.93 2.81 2.55
N VAL A 98 -17.85 3.94 3.25
CA VAL A 98 -18.99 4.48 3.98
C VAL A 98 -19.67 5.55 3.14
N LEU A 99 -20.96 5.29 2.86
CA LEU A 99 -21.87 6.27 2.29
C LEU A 99 -22.80 6.75 3.40
N ASN A 100 -22.74 8.04 3.71
CA ASN A 100 -23.38 8.65 4.88
C ASN A 100 -23.02 7.93 6.19
N SER A 101 -23.89 7.04 6.67
CA SER A 101 -23.76 6.35 7.96
C SER A 101 -23.81 4.82 7.85
N ALA A 102 -23.64 4.29 6.65
CA ALA A 102 -23.65 2.86 6.37
C ALA A 102 -22.43 2.44 5.55
N LEU A 103 -21.90 1.25 5.84
CA LEU A 103 -20.82 0.65 5.08
C LEU A 103 -21.38 -0.20 3.95
N TYR A 104 -20.85 0.02 2.77
CA TYR A 104 -21.18 -0.69 1.54
C TYR A 104 -19.94 -1.36 0.99
N SER A 105 -20.15 -2.43 0.22
CA SER A 105 -19.20 -2.87 -0.79
C SER A 105 -19.66 -2.29 -2.13
N ALA A 106 -18.75 -1.71 -2.90
CA ALA A 106 -19.03 -1.22 -4.24
C ALA A 106 -18.05 -1.81 -5.25
N TRP A 107 -18.47 -1.87 -6.51
CA TRP A 107 -17.66 -2.39 -7.61
C TRP A 107 -17.95 -1.68 -8.92
N TYR A 108 -16.95 -1.68 -9.80
CA TYR A 108 -17.08 -1.27 -11.20
C TYR A 108 -16.08 -2.04 -12.08
N GLY A 109 -16.34 -2.09 -13.39
CA GLY A 109 -15.43 -2.70 -14.35
C GLY A 109 -16.15 -3.19 -15.59
N THR A 110 -15.72 -4.32 -16.13
CA THR A 110 -16.27 -4.96 -17.32
C THR A 110 -16.54 -6.44 -17.06
N LYS A 111 -17.64 -6.96 -17.60
CA LYS A 111 -17.91 -8.40 -17.62
C LYS A 111 -17.03 -9.11 -18.65
N SER A 112 -17.09 -10.43 -18.68
CA SER A 112 -16.34 -11.28 -19.64
C SER A 112 -16.70 -11.02 -21.11
N ASP A 113 -17.90 -10.51 -21.39
CA ASP A 113 -18.35 -10.12 -22.73
C ASP A 113 -17.95 -8.67 -23.11
N GLY A 114 -17.20 -7.99 -22.23
CA GLY A 114 -16.77 -6.60 -22.42
C GLY A 114 -17.80 -5.56 -22.00
N THR A 115 -19.02 -5.94 -21.60
CA THR A 115 -20.04 -4.98 -21.15
C THR A 115 -19.63 -4.30 -19.84
N PRO A 116 -19.76 -2.97 -19.72
CA PRO A 116 -19.53 -2.28 -18.46
C PRO A 116 -20.45 -2.78 -17.35
N GLN A 117 -19.95 -2.80 -16.12
CA GLN A 117 -20.71 -3.12 -14.93
C GLN A 117 -20.30 -2.21 -13.78
N ASN A 118 -21.25 -1.86 -12.93
CA ASN A 118 -21.03 -1.27 -11.63
C ASN A 118 -22.17 -1.68 -10.68
N GLY A 119 -21.95 -1.47 -9.39
CA GLY A 119 -22.97 -1.79 -8.40
C GLY A 119 -22.50 -1.49 -6.98
N ILE A 120 -23.47 -1.52 -6.08
CA ILE A 120 -23.29 -1.28 -4.65
C ILE A 120 -24.10 -2.35 -3.92
N SER A 121 -23.55 -2.92 -2.86
CA SER A 121 -24.22 -3.92 -2.03
C SER A 121 -25.37 -3.31 -1.22
N ASN A 122 -26.09 -4.15 -0.49
CA ASN A 122 -26.87 -3.66 0.63
C ASN A 122 -25.92 -3.11 1.70
N GLY A 123 -26.24 -1.95 2.26
CA GLY A 123 -25.42 -1.29 3.27
C GLY A 123 -25.64 -1.86 4.67
N SER A 124 -24.58 -1.97 5.46
CA SER A 124 -24.65 -2.28 6.89
C SER A 124 -24.76 -0.99 7.72
N LYS A 125 -25.65 -0.98 8.71
CA LYS A 125 -25.87 0.17 9.61
C LYS A 125 -24.76 0.28 10.66
N GLY A 126 -24.72 1.42 11.38
CA GLY A 126 -23.87 1.59 12.56
C GLY A 126 -22.52 2.26 12.31
N TRP A 127 -22.29 2.79 11.11
CA TRP A 127 -21.06 3.49 10.74
C TRP A 127 -21.07 4.99 11.07
N GLN A 128 -22.11 5.45 11.76
CA GLN A 128 -22.15 6.79 12.35
C GLN A 128 -21.02 6.99 13.38
N GLY A 129 -20.31 8.12 13.26
CA GLY A 129 -19.20 8.47 14.14
C GLY A 129 -17.87 7.81 13.79
N TYR A 130 -17.79 7.03 12.71
CA TYR A 130 -16.52 6.57 12.14
C TYR A 130 -15.96 7.64 11.19
N HIS A 131 -14.63 7.70 11.06
CA HIS A 131 -13.94 8.61 10.15
C HIS A 131 -12.82 7.95 9.34
N VAL A 132 -12.50 6.68 9.60
CA VAL A 132 -11.62 5.88 8.76
C VAL A 132 -12.18 4.47 8.62
N VAL A 133 -12.07 3.90 7.41
CA VAL A 133 -12.25 2.47 7.14
C VAL A 133 -11.06 1.94 6.37
N GLN A 134 -10.59 0.74 6.71
CA GLN A 134 -9.52 0.04 5.99
C GLN A 134 -9.87 -1.44 5.88
N THR A 135 -9.53 -2.06 4.75
CA THR A 135 -9.72 -3.50 4.55
C THR A 135 -8.36 -4.15 4.36
N SER A 136 -8.02 -5.10 5.23
CA SER A 136 -6.86 -5.97 5.05
C SER A 136 -7.32 -7.26 4.37
N VAL A 137 -6.60 -7.65 3.31
CA VAL A 137 -6.74 -8.95 2.67
C VAL A 137 -5.36 -9.56 2.54
N TYR A 138 -5.18 -10.74 3.12
CA TYR A 138 -3.96 -11.51 2.98
C TYR A 138 -4.30 -12.84 2.33
N SER A 139 -3.89 -12.97 1.07
CA SER A 139 -4.13 -14.13 0.22
C SER A 139 -2.82 -14.51 -0.46
N VAL A 140 -2.03 -15.35 0.19
CA VAL A 140 -0.73 -15.83 -0.32
C VAL A 140 -0.80 -17.36 -0.44
N PRO A 141 -0.28 -17.96 -1.53
CA PRO A 141 -0.26 -19.41 -1.67
C PRO A 141 0.34 -20.12 -0.45
N GLY A 142 -0.32 -21.19 0.01
CA GLY A 142 0.13 -21.96 1.17
C GLY A 142 -0.15 -21.32 2.54
N ALA A 143 -0.81 -20.15 2.59
CA ALA A 143 -1.26 -19.53 3.84
C ALA A 143 -2.80 -19.45 3.90
N PRO A 144 -3.40 -19.54 5.12
CA PRO A 144 -4.84 -19.33 5.27
C PRO A 144 -5.25 -17.93 4.79
N TYR A 145 -6.33 -17.89 4.02
CA TYR A 145 -6.97 -16.64 3.63
C TYR A 145 -7.36 -15.83 4.87
N TRP A 146 -7.09 -14.53 4.83
CA TRP A 146 -7.48 -13.61 5.89
C TRP A 146 -8.07 -12.35 5.28
N ARG A 147 -9.20 -11.92 5.87
CA ARG A 147 -9.83 -10.65 5.60
C ARG A 147 -10.25 -10.01 6.91
N ALA A 148 -9.96 -8.73 7.05
CA ALA A 148 -10.43 -7.93 8.17
C ALA A 148 -10.81 -6.53 7.70
N THR A 149 -11.93 -6.04 8.21
CA THR A 149 -12.36 -4.64 8.06
C THR A 149 -12.05 -3.92 9.36
N TYR A 150 -11.43 -2.76 9.27
CA TYR A 150 -11.06 -1.91 10.39
C TYR A 150 -11.84 -0.61 10.30
N GLY A 151 -12.45 -0.19 11.40
CA GLY A 151 -13.14 1.09 11.51
C GLY A 151 -12.60 1.87 12.69
N LEU A 152 -12.16 3.12 12.47
CA LEU A 152 -11.79 4.03 13.55
C LEU A 152 -12.90 5.04 13.77
N ARG A 153 -13.35 5.15 15.03
CA ARG A 153 -14.33 6.13 15.48
C ARG A 153 -13.68 7.41 15.97
N ASN A 154 -14.48 8.48 15.95
CA ASN A 154 -14.12 9.79 16.48
C ASN A 154 -13.83 9.76 17.99
N ASP A 155 -14.39 8.80 18.73
CA ASP A 155 -14.10 8.59 20.16
C ASP A 155 -12.76 7.86 20.41
N GLY A 156 -12.02 7.52 19.36
CA GLY A 156 -10.72 6.87 19.46
C GLY A 156 -10.76 5.37 19.69
N VAL A 157 -11.92 4.73 19.51
CA VAL A 157 -12.04 3.28 19.53
C VAL A 157 -11.92 2.74 18.11
N MET A 158 -10.95 1.84 17.90
CA MET A 158 -10.77 1.08 16.68
C MET A 158 -11.47 -0.27 16.81
N TYR A 159 -12.30 -0.59 15.84
CA TYR A 159 -12.99 -1.86 15.70
C TYR A 159 -12.34 -2.65 14.58
N ARG A 160 -12.24 -3.97 14.77
CA ARG A 160 -11.86 -4.91 13.73
C ARG A 160 -12.93 -5.98 13.62
N TRP A 161 -13.45 -6.18 12.42
CA TRP A 161 -14.29 -7.31 12.05
C TRP A 161 -13.47 -8.26 11.18
N SER A 162 -13.33 -9.52 11.61
CA SER A 162 -12.59 -10.53 10.85
C SER A 162 -13.41 -11.79 10.57
N GLY A 163 -12.96 -12.55 9.57
CA GLY A 163 -13.61 -13.78 9.14
C GLY A 163 -14.88 -13.56 8.31
N GLU A 164 -15.56 -14.65 7.96
CA GLU A 164 -16.82 -14.62 7.22
C GLU A 164 -18.02 -14.26 8.14
N TYR A 165 -17.85 -14.29 9.48
CA TYR A 165 -18.95 -14.18 10.46
C TYR A 165 -18.67 -13.30 11.71
N GLY A 166 -17.82 -12.27 11.63
CA GLY A 166 -17.94 -11.13 12.56
C GLY A 166 -17.22 -11.26 13.91
N ASP A 167 -16.03 -11.86 13.93
CA ASP A 167 -15.14 -11.73 15.09
C ASP A 167 -14.81 -10.25 15.33
N LEU A 168 -15.36 -9.71 16.41
CA LEU A 168 -15.25 -8.30 16.75
C LEU A 168 -14.17 -8.10 17.80
N ALA A 169 -13.08 -7.44 17.41
CA ALA A 169 -12.10 -6.90 18.35
C ALA A 169 -12.28 -5.39 18.50
N ARG A 170 -11.98 -4.88 19.71
CA ARG A 170 -12.10 -3.47 20.06
C ARG A 170 -10.82 -3.01 20.75
N TYR A 171 -10.32 -1.86 20.31
CA TYR A 171 -9.08 -1.30 20.82
C TYR A 171 -9.27 0.19 21.10
N THR A 172 -8.99 0.62 22.33
CA THR A 172 -9.12 2.03 22.75
C THR A 172 -7.77 2.75 22.66
N GLY A 173 -7.77 4.07 22.83
CA GLY A 173 -6.54 4.87 22.91
C GLY A 173 -6.09 5.54 21.60
N PHE A 174 -6.92 5.50 20.55
CA PHE A 174 -6.60 6.09 19.25
C PHE A 174 -7.30 7.43 18.99
N ALA A 175 -7.75 8.12 20.04
CA ALA A 175 -8.50 9.39 19.91
C ALA A 175 -7.70 10.51 19.24
N SER A 176 -6.36 10.45 19.29
CA SER A 176 -5.49 11.42 18.62
C SER A 176 -5.33 11.15 17.12
N VAL A 177 -5.66 9.95 16.62
CA VAL A 177 -5.45 9.56 15.21
C VAL A 177 -6.38 10.36 14.31
N LYS A 178 -5.78 11.08 13.35
CA LYS A 178 -6.47 11.88 12.35
C LYS A 178 -6.86 11.00 11.16
N THR A 179 -5.89 10.34 10.54
CA THR A 179 -6.11 9.35 9.49
C THR A 179 -5.10 8.20 9.62
N MET A 180 -5.35 7.09 8.91
CA MET A 180 -4.45 5.95 8.86
C MET A 180 -4.59 5.18 7.54
N THR A 181 -3.49 4.57 7.10
CA THR A 181 -3.43 3.69 5.93
C THR A 181 -2.73 2.39 6.28
N LEU A 182 -3.12 1.29 5.65
CA LEU A 182 -2.44 0.02 5.80
C LEU A 182 -1.05 0.08 5.13
N ILE A 183 -0.03 -0.47 5.79
CA ILE A 183 1.34 -0.58 5.27
C ILE A 183 1.90 -2.00 5.37
N SER A 184 1.30 -2.87 6.19
CA SER A 184 1.68 -4.30 6.24
C SER A 184 0.47 -5.19 6.39
N GLN A 185 0.51 -6.32 5.67
CA GLN A 185 -0.45 -7.40 5.70
C GLN A 185 0.34 -8.70 5.80
N THR A 186 0.39 -9.29 6.99
CA THR A 186 1.20 -10.49 7.24
C THR A 186 0.35 -11.61 7.77
N ARG A 187 0.90 -12.84 7.80
CA ARG A 187 0.24 -14.03 8.35
C ARG A 187 -0.22 -13.87 9.81
N THR A 188 0.39 -12.98 10.59
CA THR A 188 0.13 -12.88 12.04
C THR A 188 -0.33 -11.50 12.50
N TYR A 189 -0.18 -10.46 11.68
CA TYR A 189 -0.61 -9.10 12.01
C TYR A 189 -0.84 -8.23 10.78
N ASP A 190 -1.58 -7.16 10.98
CA ASP A 190 -1.69 -6.03 10.08
C ASP A 190 -1.01 -4.80 10.71
N THR A 191 -0.43 -3.91 9.91
CA THR A 191 0.16 -2.66 10.41
C THR A 191 -0.35 -1.46 9.65
N PHE A 192 -0.76 -0.45 10.39
CA PHE A 192 -1.15 0.85 9.86
C PHE A 192 -0.05 1.89 10.08
N LEU A 193 0.08 2.81 9.14
CA LEU A 193 0.74 4.09 9.34
C LEU A 193 -0.34 5.13 9.65
N ALA A 194 -0.19 5.85 10.76
CA ALA A 194 -1.20 6.78 11.26
C ALA A 194 -0.58 8.11 11.67
N ASN A 195 -1.19 9.21 11.24
CA ASN A 195 -0.85 10.54 11.75
C ASN A 195 -1.82 10.94 12.88
N ALA A 196 -1.31 11.72 13.83
CA ALA A 196 -2.10 12.29 14.89
C ALA A 196 -2.47 13.75 14.58
N ARG A 197 -3.59 14.23 15.14
CA ARG A 197 -4.00 15.64 15.08
C ARG A 197 -2.92 16.58 15.65
N GLY A 198 -2.12 16.09 16.60
CA GLY A 198 -0.96 16.81 17.16
C GLY A 198 0.33 16.75 16.32
N GLY A 199 0.32 16.08 15.16
CA GLY A 199 1.41 16.12 14.18
C GLY A 199 2.39 14.96 14.19
N ALA A 200 2.31 14.07 15.17
CA ALA A 200 3.15 12.88 15.21
C ALA A 200 2.71 11.81 14.20
N LEU A 201 3.65 10.94 13.81
CA LEU A 201 3.44 9.80 12.91
C LEU A 201 3.82 8.52 13.64
N TYR A 202 2.98 7.50 13.56
CA TYR A 202 3.15 6.23 14.26
C TYR A 202 2.85 5.04 13.35
N THR A 203 3.41 3.88 13.70
CA THR A 203 2.83 2.60 13.28
C THR A 203 1.88 2.08 14.35
N ILE A 204 0.83 1.40 13.92
CA ILE A 204 -0.12 0.67 14.78
C ILE A 204 -0.17 -0.75 14.25
N ARG A 205 0.47 -1.68 14.95
CA ARG A 205 0.45 -3.11 14.63
C ARG A 205 -0.68 -3.78 15.40
N ILE A 206 -1.59 -4.41 14.67
CA ILE A 206 -2.71 -5.19 15.21
C ILE A 206 -2.46 -6.67 14.90
N ALA A 207 -2.19 -7.46 15.93
CA ALA A 207 -2.08 -8.91 15.77
C ALA A 207 -3.43 -9.53 15.38
N ARG A 208 -3.42 -10.59 14.58
CA ARG A 208 -4.64 -11.31 14.19
C ARG A 208 -5.33 -11.94 15.39
N ASP A 209 -4.58 -12.40 16.39
CA ASP A 209 -5.13 -12.82 17.67
C ASP A 209 -5.72 -11.59 18.40
N PRO A 210 -7.06 -11.54 18.60
CA PRO A 210 -7.71 -10.39 19.25
C PRO A 210 -7.29 -10.20 20.72
N LYS A 211 -6.70 -11.21 21.37
CA LYS A 211 -6.23 -11.14 22.76
C LYS A 211 -4.90 -10.40 22.89
N VAL A 212 -4.16 -10.25 21.80
CA VAL A 212 -2.89 -9.52 21.78
C VAL A 212 -3.18 -8.04 21.57
N LEU A 213 -2.71 -7.21 22.51
CA LEU A 213 -2.89 -5.77 22.44
C LEU A 213 -2.14 -5.14 21.26
N PRO A 214 -2.65 -4.03 20.69
CA PRO A 214 -1.95 -3.26 19.68
C PRO A 214 -0.56 -2.82 20.13
N VAL A 215 0.41 -2.85 19.21
CA VAL A 215 1.75 -2.28 19.42
C VAL A 215 1.85 -0.98 18.63
N VAL A 216 2.12 0.12 19.32
CA VAL A 216 2.25 1.45 18.71
C VAL A 216 3.70 1.91 18.78
N LYS A 217 4.30 2.25 17.64
CA LYS A 217 5.67 2.79 17.60
C LYS A 217 5.67 4.17 16.98
N LYS A 218 6.35 5.12 17.62
CA LYS A 218 6.51 6.48 17.10
C LYS A 218 7.58 6.52 16.03
N LEU A 219 7.26 7.09 14.86
CA LEU A 219 8.19 7.32 13.76
C LEU A 219 8.67 8.78 13.74
N ARG A 220 7.76 9.74 13.91
CA ARG A 220 8.05 11.18 13.95
C ARG A 220 7.21 11.87 15.02
N THR A 221 7.71 12.98 15.54
CA THR A 221 7.08 13.73 16.64
C THR A 221 6.15 14.85 16.18
N SER A 222 6.34 15.37 14.97
CA SER A 222 5.62 16.54 14.43
C SER A 222 5.63 16.53 12.89
N THR A 223 4.95 17.52 12.29
CA THR A 223 4.85 17.84 10.85
C THR A 223 3.89 17.01 10.01
N TRP A 224 3.18 16.05 10.59
CA TRP A 224 2.23 15.21 9.85
C TRP A 224 0.76 15.60 10.03
N GLN A 225 0.47 16.62 10.84
CA GLN A 225 -0.91 17.05 11.15
C GLN A 225 -1.64 17.66 9.96
N THR A 226 -0.91 18.14 8.95
CA THR A 226 -1.46 18.82 7.77
C THR A 226 -2.12 17.86 6.79
N PHE A 227 -1.84 16.57 6.88
CA PHE A 227 -2.40 15.59 5.95
C PHE A 227 -3.72 15.02 6.47
N GLU A 228 -4.79 15.16 5.70
CA GLU A 228 -6.10 14.57 5.97
C GLU A 228 -6.20 13.14 5.47
N ASN A 229 -5.39 12.75 4.48
CA ASN A 229 -5.40 11.39 3.94
C ASN A 229 -3.97 10.87 3.68
N LEU A 230 -3.81 9.55 3.83
CA LEU A 230 -2.59 8.80 3.56
C LEU A 230 -2.95 7.64 2.63
N VAL A 231 -2.21 7.47 1.54
CA VAL A 231 -2.38 6.34 0.61
C VAL A 231 -1.04 5.65 0.42
N ALA A 232 -0.97 4.37 0.75
CA ALA A 232 0.27 3.61 0.76
C ALA A 232 0.20 2.41 -0.19
N GLN A 233 1.26 2.21 -0.99
CA GLN A 233 1.44 1.01 -1.79
C GLN A 233 2.83 0.41 -1.54
N ARG A 234 2.93 -0.92 -1.65
CA ARG A 234 4.20 -1.63 -1.66
C ARG A 234 5.10 -1.11 -2.79
N CYS A 235 6.36 -0.85 -2.48
CA CYS A 235 7.39 -0.39 -3.42
C CYS A 235 8.71 -1.05 -3.04
N GLY A 236 8.96 -2.27 -3.53
CA GLY A 236 10.13 -3.09 -3.14
C GLY A 236 9.82 -4.18 -2.11
N VAL A 237 10.86 -4.71 -1.44
CA VAL A 237 10.73 -5.85 -0.52
C VAL A 237 10.16 -5.46 0.85
N GLN A 238 10.68 -4.37 1.44
CA GLN A 238 10.25 -3.86 2.75
C GLN A 238 10.04 -2.33 2.74
N SER A 239 9.60 -1.81 1.61
CA SER A 239 9.48 -0.38 1.37
C SER A 239 8.08 -0.05 0.88
N THR A 240 7.62 1.14 1.27
CA THR A 240 6.29 1.67 1.00
C THR A 240 6.44 2.99 0.27
N LEU A 241 5.75 3.12 -0.85
CA LEU A 241 5.50 4.42 -1.47
C LEU A 241 4.26 5.00 -0.80
N LEU A 242 4.36 6.22 -0.29
CA LEU A 242 3.31 6.89 0.47
C LEU A 242 2.97 8.22 -0.20
N THR A 243 1.70 8.43 -0.51
CA THR A 243 1.15 9.74 -0.87
C THR A 243 0.42 10.30 0.35
N ALA A 244 0.85 11.46 0.83
CA ALA A 244 0.18 12.19 1.90
C ALA A 244 -0.54 13.41 1.30
N ILE A 245 -1.84 13.53 1.59
CA ILE A 245 -2.73 14.49 0.94
C ILE A 245 -3.16 15.53 1.97
N ASP A 246 -2.89 16.79 1.65
CA ASP A 246 -3.37 17.98 2.34
C ASP A 246 -4.60 18.49 1.57
N LYS A 247 -5.78 18.22 2.15
CA LYS A 247 -7.10 18.54 1.57
C LYS A 247 -7.41 20.02 1.65
N GLU A 248 -6.87 20.72 2.65
CA GLU A 248 -7.07 22.16 2.83
C GLU A 248 -6.45 22.95 1.67
N THR A 249 -5.26 22.54 1.22
CA THR A 249 -4.55 23.17 0.09
C THR A 249 -4.76 22.46 -1.25
N GLY A 250 -5.35 21.26 -1.22
CA GLY A 250 -5.49 20.39 -2.40
C GLY A 250 -4.16 19.84 -2.92
N SER A 251 -3.10 19.86 -2.12
CA SER A 251 -1.77 19.37 -2.51
C SER A 251 -1.53 17.95 -2.00
N ALA A 252 -0.68 17.19 -2.70
CA ALA A 252 -0.19 15.91 -2.23
C ALA A 252 1.33 15.83 -2.32
N TYR A 253 1.93 15.05 -1.43
CA TYR A 253 3.37 14.87 -1.31
C TYR A 253 3.71 13.38 -1.31
N LEU A 254 4.75 13.02 -2.05
CA LEU A 254 5.19 11.65 -2.21
C LEU A 254 6.39 11.37 -1.30
N TYR A 255 6.38 10.22 -0.65
CA TYR A 255 7.43 9.77 0.25
C TYR A 255 7.82 8.32 -0.06
N ALA A 256 9.11 8.03 0.02
CA ALA A 256 9.61 6.67 0.15
C ALA A 256 9.81 6.37 1.64
N VAL A 257 9.08 5.39 2.15
CA VAL A 257 9.14 4.94 3.55
C VAL A 257 9.80 3.56 3.56
N GLY A 258 10.90 3.43 4.28
CA GLY A 258 11.56 2.13 4.49
C GLY A 258 10.80 1.27 5.51
N HIS A 259 11.44 0.20 5.97
CA HIS A 259 10.85 -0.68 6.99
C HIS A 259 10.57 0.08 8.29
N ALA A 260 9.31 0.06 8.72
CA ALA A 260 8.76 0.95 9.74
C ALA A 260 9.01 0.43 11.19
N GLY A 261 10.27 0.38 11.61
CA GLY A 261 10.66 -0.10 12.94
C GLY A 261 10.58 0.89 14.12
N GLY A 262 10.32 2.18 13.91
CA GLY A 262 10.32 3.20 14.97
C GLY A 262 10.99 4.51 14.54
N ALA A 263 11.63 5.22 15.47
CA ALA A 263 12.23 6.53 15.19
C ALA A 263 13.33 6.47 14.09
N SER A 264 14.00 5.33 13.94
CA SER A 264 15.02 5.09 12.89
C SER A 264 14.43 4.84 11.50
N THR A 265 13.11 4.75 11.36
CA THR A 265 12.48 4.56 10.05
C THR A 265 12.85 5.68 9.10
N VAL A 266 13.45 5.30 7.97
CA VAL A 266 13.77 6.21 6.87
C VAL A 266 12.47 6.64 6.21
N ILE A 267 12.26 7.96 6.15
CA ILE A 267 11.16 8.59 5.42
C ILE A 267 11.78 9.68 4.55
N LYS A 268 11.89 9.40 3.26
CA LYS A 268 12.48 10.31 2.27
C LYS A 268 11.36 11.02 1.52
N GLY A 269 11.27 12.34 1.65
CA GLY A 269 10.40 13.15 0.80
C GLY A 269 10.91 13.12 -0.64
N LEU A 270 10.03 12.79 -1.58
CA LEU A 270 10.33 12.76 -3.02
C LEU A 270 9.86 14.03 -3.73
N GLY A 271 8.92 14.75 -3.13
CA GLY A 271 8.43 16.05 -3.63
C GLY A 271 6.91 16.13 -3.68
N ARG A 272 6.41 17.24 -4.21
CA ARG A 272 4.98 17.47 -4.46
C ARG A 272 4.54 16.67 -5.68
N VAL A 273 3.40 15.99 -5.57
CA VAL A 273 2.77 15.28 -6.69
C VAL A 273 2.06 16.31 -7.58
N PRO A 274 2.31 16.31 -8.91
CA PRO A 274 1.58 17.19 -9.82
C PRO A 274 0.07 16.93 -9.78
N GLY A 275 -0.73 18.00 -9.79
CA GLY A 275 -2.19 17.95 -9.80
C GLY A 275 -2.85 18.53 -8.54
N THR A 276 -4.15 18.34 -8.45
CA THR A 276 -5.01 18.82 -7.37
C THR A 276 -5.76 17.63 -6.75
N PHE A 277 -5.78 17.56 -5.43
CA PHE A 277 -6.28 16.42 -4.65
C PHE A 277 -7.44 16.83 -3.73
N THR A 278 -8.44 17.51 -4.27
CA THR A 278 -9.58 18.08 -3.52
C THR A 278 -10.81 17.18 -3.44
N ASP A 279 -10.76 15.97 -4.00
CA ASP A 279 -11.88 15.03 -3.92
C ASP A 279 -12.20 14.68 -2.45
N PRO A 280 -13.47 14.47 -2.08
CA PRO A 280 -13.85 14.21 -0.70
C PRO A 280 -13.28 12.90 -0.13
N VAL A 281 -13.01 11.90 -0.98
CA VAL A 281 -12.52 10.58 -0.56
C VAL A 281 -11.35 10.17 -1.44
N ASP A 282 -10.26 9.72 -0.83
CA ASP A 282 -9.17 9.02 -1.53
C ASP A 282 -8.88 7.66 -0.88
N TYR A 283 -8.34 6.76 -1.69
CA TYR A 283 -8.01 5.40 -1.31
C TYR A 283 -6.89 4.85 -2.19
N LEU A 284 -6.29 3.73 -1.78
CA LEU A 284 -5.41 2.97 -2.67
C LEU A 284 -6.26 2.20 -3.68
N ARG A 285 -6.02 2.39 -4.99
CA ARG A 285 -6.43 1.41 -5.99
C ARG A 285 -5.26 0.50 -6.31
N THR A 286 -5.47 -0.80 -6.17
CA THR A 286 -4.45 -1.82 -6.40
C THR A 286 -4.98 -2.95 -7.28
N ASP A 287 -4.16 -3.96 -7.53
CA ASP A 287 -4.48 -5.14 -8.32
C ASP A 287 -4.19 -6.40 -7.51
N GLU A 288 -4.97 -7.46 -7.69
CA GLU A 288 -4.78 -8.71 -6.95
C GLU A 288 -3.44 -9.40 -7.23
N ALA A 289 -2.79 -9.08 -8.35
CA ALA A 289 -1.45 -9.56 -8.67
C ALA A 289 -0.35 -8.87 -7.85
N ILE A 290 -0.63 -7.72 -7.21
CA ILE A 290 0.34 -7.01 -6.38
C ILE A 290 0.49 -7.77 -5.04
N PRO A 291 1.72 -8.16 -4.64
CA PRO A 291 1.94 -8.83 -3.37
C PRO A 291 1.42 -8.01 -2.18
N PRO A 292 1.01 -8.66 -1.08
CA PRO A 292 0.54 -7.94 0.11
C PRO A 292 1.54 -6.88 0.60
N LEU A 293 1.00 -5.84 1.20
CA LEU A 293 1.80 -4.76 1.80
C LEU A 293 2.75 -5.33 2.86
N PHE A 294 3.98 -4.81 2.95
CA PHE A 294 5.00 -5.31 3.88
C PHE A 294 5.99 -4.21 4.27
N GLY A 295 5.49 -3.15 4.88
CA GLY A 295 6.23 -1.95 5.25
C GLY A 295 6.73 -1.90 6.69
N GLU A 296 6.49 -2.93 7.51
CA GLU A 296 6.84 -3.02 8.96
C GLU A 296 7.23 -4.44 9.37
#